data_AF-A0A927NGQ6-F1
#
_entry.id   AF-A0A927NGQ6-F1
#
_cell.length_a   1.000
_cell.length_b   1.000
_cell.length_c   1.000
_cell.angle_alpha   90.00
_cell.angle_beta   90.00
_cell.angle_gamma   90.00
#
_symmetry.space_group_name_H-M   'P 1'
#
loop_
_entity.id
_entity.type
_entity.pdbx_description
1 polymer ?
#
loop_
_entity_poly.entity_id
_entity_poly.type
_entity_poly.pdbx_seq_one_letter_code
_entity_poly.pdbx_strand_id
1 'polypeptide(L)'
;MGKLKKVFGIVSGVLGIVAAMMLMFLPMINMEGSKDTYSGLQVMFGYSESAYGISVETFKFSFMALLVAILFILGGIIALVNIKKGNRGVSILAGLLLIAASVMSFMANLFVVPSALLQTAVDAGMVKFALATGPVVAAVMGIIAGGLSAVSAIFKN
;
A
#
# COMPACT_ATOMS: atom_id res chain seq x y z
N MET A 1 9.18 11.41 28.20
CA MET A 1 8.26 10.94 27.13
C MET A 1 7.06 10.29 27.76
N GLY A 2 5.91 10.99 27.73
CA GLY A 2 4.66 10.49 28.30
C GLY A 2 4.26 9.13 27.72
N LYS A 3 3.67 8.27 28.56
CA LYS A 3 3.22 6.91 28.17
C LYS A 3 2.38 6.93 26.89
N LEU A 4 1.53 7.94 26.73
CA LEU A 4 0.64 8.11 25.58
C LEU A 4 1.39 8.29 24.25
N LYS A 5 2.47 9.09 24.24
CA LYS A 5 3.29 9.32 23.04
C LYS A 5 3.98 8.04 22.56
N LYS A 6 4.40 7.18 23.49
CA LYS A 6 4.99 5.88 23.16
C LYS A 6 3.95 4.94 22.55
N VAL A 7 2.76 4.87 23.14
CA VAL A 7 1.66 4.04 22.64
C VAL A 7 1.27 4.47 21.22
N PHE A 8 1.10 5.76 20.96
CA PHE A 8 0.75 6.24 19.61
C PHE A 8 1.84 5.95 18.57
N GLY A 9 3.13 6.07 18.95
CA GLY A 9 4.22 5.68 18.07
C GLY A 9 4.23 4.18 17.75
N ILE A 10 3.99 3.32 18.75
CA ILE A 10 3.90 1.86 18.55
C ILE A 10 2.72 1.51 17.63
N VAL A 11 1.53 2.00 17.95
CA VAL A 11 0.31 1.69 17.20
C VAL A 11 0.43 2.22 15.77
N SER A 12 0.95 3.43 15.58
CA SER A 12 1.25 3.98 14.25
C SER A 12 2.21 3.08 13.47
N GLY A 13 3.31 2.67 14.10
CA GLY A 13 4.31 1.81 13.48
C GLY A 13 3.77 0.45 13.05
N VAL A 14 3.05 -0.22 13.95
CA VAL A 14 2.44 -1.53 13.69
C VAL A 14 1.36 -1.42 12.60
N LEU A 15 0.46 -0.44 12.70
CA LEU A 15 -0.59 -0.25 11.70
C LEU A 15 -0.01 0.07 10.31
N GLY A 16 1.09 0.83 10.22
CA GLY A 16 1.77 1.07 8.96
C GLY A 16 2.32 -0.20 8.32
N ILE A 17 2.95 -1.08 9.10
CA ILE A 17 3.45 -2.37 8.62
C ILE A 17 2.29 -3.28 8.20
N VAL A 18 1.23 -3.35 9.01
CA VAL A 18 0.05 -4.17 8.69
C VAL A 18 -0.65 -3.64 7.44
N ALA A 19 -0.71 -2.31 7.23
CA ALA A 19 -1.24 -1.72 6.00
C ALA A 19 -0.45 -2.19 4.76
N ALA A 20 0.88 -2.25 4.83
CA ALA A 20 1.69 -2.83 3.76
C ALA A 20 1.35 -4.30 3.50
N MET A 21 1.17 -5.09 4.56
CA MET A 21 0.77 -6.50 4.43
C MET A 21 -0.61 -6.65 3.77
N MET A 22 -1.59 -5.82 4.18
CA MET A 22 -2.92 -5.82 3.57
C MET A 22 -2.83 -5.46 2.09
N LEU A 23 -2.00 -4.48 1.71
CA LEU A 23 -1.80 -4.11 0.32
C LEU A 23 -1.17 -5.25 -0.49
N MET A 24 -0.18 -5.96 0.05
CA MET A 24 0.56 -7.00 -0.66
C MET A 24 -0.20 -8.32 -0.78
N PHE A 25 -0.87 -8.76 0.29
CA PHE A 25 -1.43 -10.12 0.36
C PHE A 25 -2.93 -10.21 0.07
N LEU A 26 -3.67 -9.12 0.21
CA LEU A 26 -5.08 -9.11 -0.18
C LEU A 26 -5.23 -8.80 -1.69
N PRO A 27 -6.43 -9.06 -2.26
CA PRO A 27 -6.75 -8.62 -3.59
C PRO A 27 -6.50 -7.11 -3.74
N MET A 28 -5.67 -6.75 -4.71
CA MET A 28 -5.31 -5.37 -5.07
C MET A 28 -6.24 -4.83 -6.15
N ILE A 29 -6.53 -5.63 -7.16
CA ILE A 29 -7.38 -5.24 -8.29
C ILE A 29 -8.37 -6.35 -8.65
N ASN A 30 -9.52 -5.92 -9.15
CA ASN A 30 -10.49 -6.75 -9.84
C ASN A 30 -10.52 -6.34 -11.32
N MET A 31 -10.64 -7.31 -12.22
CA MET A 31 -10.96 -7.03 -13.61
C MET A 31 -12.48 -6.90 -13.76
N GLU A 32 -12.96 -5.71 -14.15
CA GLU A 32 -14.38 -5.51 -14.41
C GLU A 32 -14.82 -6.41 -15.58
N GLY A 33 -15.91 -7.16 -15.37
CA GLY A 33 -16.42 -8.11 -16.36
C GLY A 33 -15.87 -9.53 -16.23
N SER A 34 -14.90 -9.77 -15.34
CA SER A 34 -14.49 -11.12 -14.95
C SER A 34 -14.62 -11.36 -13.45
N LYS A 35 -14.42 -12.61 -13.00
CA LYS A 35 -14.34 -12.96 -11.57
C LYS A 35 -12.90 -12.93 -11.07
N ASP A 36 -11.96 -12.47 -11.90
CA ASP A 36 -10.54 -12.58 -11.60
C ASP A 36 -10.10 -11.44 -10.70
N THR A 37 -9.45 -11.84 -9.61
CA THR A 37 -8.92 -10.94 -8.60
C THR A 37 -7.45 -11.22 -8.41
N TYR A 38 -6.62 -10.18 -8.43
CA TYR A 38 -5.18 -10.32 -8.34
C TYR A 38 -4.67 -9.72 -7.04
N SER A 39 -3.80 -10.45 -6.35
CA SER A 39 -3.17 -9.98 -5.12
C SER A 39 -2.19 -8.84 -5.39
N GLY A 40 -1.87 -8.06 -4.35
CA GLY A 40 -0.89 -6.99 -4.48
C GLY A 40 0.48 -7.47 -4.96
N LEU A 41 0.96 -8.62 -4.46
CA LEU A 41 2.22 -9.19 -4.92
C LEU A 41 2.23 -9.50 -6.41
N GLN A 42 1.13 -10.05 -6.95
CA GLN A 42 1.00 -10.32 -8.39
C GLN A 42 1.03 -9.03 -9.23
N VAL A 43 0.39 -7.96 -8.74
CA VAL A 43 0.39 -6.66 -9.42
C VAL A 43 1.74 -5.95 -9.30
N MET A 44 2.41 -6.06 -8.15
CA MET A 44 3.69 -5.40 -7.89
C MET A 44 4.84 -6.07 -8.63
N PHE A 45 4.96 -7.40 -8.55
CA PHE A 45 6.09 -8.14 -9.10
C PHE A 45 5.85 -8.71 -10.49
N GLY A 46 4.63 -8.60 -11.00
CA GLY A 46 4.20 -9.24 -12.23
C GLY A 46 3.67 -10.65 -11.97
N TYR A 47 2.89 -11.14 -12.93
CA TYR A 47 2.22 -12.42 -12.85
C TYR A 47 2.00 -12.99 -14.24
N SER A 48 2.24 -14.29 -14.39
CA SER A 48 1.94 -15.04 -15.61
C SER A 48 0.97 -16.17 -15.28
N GLU A 49 -0.05 -16.32 -16.12
CA GLU A 49 -1.00 -17.42 -16.06
C GLU A 49 -0.64 -18.49 -17.08
N SER A 50 -0.82 -19.76 -16.70
CA SER A 50 -0.70 -20.86 -17.65
C SER A 50 -2.05 -21.11 -18.31
N ALA A 51 -2.18 -20.76 -19.59
CA ALA A 51 -3.33 -21.08 -20.42
C ALA A 51 -2.93 -22.12 -21.48
N TYR A 52 -3.63 -23.25 -21.54
CA TYR A 52 -3.39 -24.32 -22.51
C TYR A 52 -1.93 -24.81 -22.56
N GLY A 53 -1.23 -24.82 -21.42
CA GLY A 53 0.16 -25.27 -21.31
C GLY A 53 1.21 -24.21 -21.70
N ILE A 54 0.77 -22.99 -22.03
CA ILE A 54 1.65 -21.86 -22.37
C ILE A 54 1.55 -20.81 -21.26
N SER A 55 2.70 -20.36 -20.75
CA SER A 55 2.77 -19.26 -19.79
C SER A 55 2.56 -17.94 -20.53
N VAL A 56 1.48 -17.24 -20.19
CA VAL A 56 1.12 -15.93 -20.74
C VAL A 56 1.27 -14.91 -19.63
N GLU A 57 2.09 -13.89 -19.86
CA GLU A 57 2.26 -12.78 -18.93
C GLU A 57 0.97 -11.96 -18.85
N THR A 58 0.43 -11.80 -17.64
CA THR A 58 -0.77 -11.00 -17.37
C THR A 58 -0.37 -9.61 -16.89
N PHE A 59 0.56 -9.53 -15.93
CA PHE A 59 1.10 -8.27 -15.40
C PHE A 59 2.62 -8.24 -15.47
N LYS A 60 3.13 -7.04 -15.77
CA LYS A 60 4.55 -6.69 -15.64
C LYS A 60 4.82 -6.11 -14.26
N PHE A 61 6.10 -5.99 -13.93
CA PHE A 61 6.55 -5.32 -12.73
C PHE A 61 6.01 -3.87 -12.64
N SER A 62 5.39 -3.54 -11.51
CA SER A 62 4.92 -2.19 -11.19
C SER A 62 5.75 -1.57 -10.08
N PHE A 63 6.67 -0.69 -10.48
CA PHE A 63 7.46 0.09 -9.53
C PHE A 63 6.57 0.98 -8.65
N MET A 64 5.52 1.57 -9.21
CA MET A 64 4.64 2.46 -8.44
C MET A 64 3.85 1.69 -7.39
N ALA A 65 3.32 0.51 -7.73
CA ALA A 65 2.63 -0.33 -6.75
C ALA A 65 3.59 -0.76 -5.62
N LEU A 66 4.82 -1.15 -5.98
CA LEU A 66 5.85 -1.51 -5.00
C LEU A 66 6.23 -0.32 -4.11
N LEU A 67 6.35 0.88 -4.68
CA LEU A 67 6.67 2.10 -3.95
C LEU A 67 5.65 2.37 -2.83
N VAL A 68 4.35 2.12 -3.07
CA VAL A 68 3.33 2.27 -2.02
C VAL A 68 3.60 1.36 -0.83
N ALA A 69 3.91 0.08 -1.08
CA ALA A 69 4.23 -0.86 -0.02
C ALA A 69 5.50 -0.44 0.75
N ILE A 70 6.52 0.03 0.04
CA ILE A 70 7.76 0.55 0.64
C ILE A 70 7.47 1.75 1.53
N LEU A 71 6.63 2.69 1.10
CA LEU A 71 6.28 3.88 1.89
C LEU A 71 5.55 3.51 3.18
N PHE A 72 4.63 2.54 3.15
CA PHE A 72 3.99 2.02 4.36
C PHE A 72 5.00 1.39 5.32
N ILE A 73 5.91 0.56 4.81
CA ILE A 73 6.95 -0.09 5.62
C ILE A 73 7.90 0.95 6.22
N LEU A 74 8.41 1.89 5.42
CA LEU A 74 9.31 2.94 5.88
C LEU A 74 8.64 3.85 6.91
N GLY A 75 7.41 4.30 6.64
CA GLY A 75 6.63 5.10 7.58
C GLY A 75 6.42 4.37 8.91
N GLY A 76 6.09 3.07 8.84
CA GLY A 76 5.94 2.22 10.02
C GLY A 76 7.24 2.06 10.81
N ILE A 77 8.35 1.71 10.15
CA ILE A 77 9.67 1.56 10.78
C ILE A 77 10.13 2.86 11.42
N ILE A 78 10.00 4.00 10.72
CA ILE A 78 10.39 5.31 11.25
C ILE A 78 9.57 5.65 12.50
N ALA A 79 8.26 5.38 12.50
CA ALA A 79 7.42 5.56 13.68
C ALA A 79 7.91 4.71 14.87
N LEU A 80 8.27 3.44 14.65
CA LEU A 80 8.79 2.55 15.69
C LEU A 80 10.16 2.99 16.22
N VAL A 81 11.09 3.34 15.33
CA VAL A 81 12.44 3.78 15.73
C VAL A 81 12.37 5.09 16.51
N ASN A 82 11.43 5.97 16.17
CA ASN A 82 11.26 7.25 16.84
C ASN A 82 10.69 7.13 18.27
N ILE A 83 10.22 5.95 18.70
CA ILE A 83 9.75 5.74 20.08
C ILE A 83 10.87 6.03 21.11
N LYS A 84 12.13 5.75 20.76
CA LYS A 84 13.26 5.96 21.68
C LYS A 84 13.70 7.43 21.75
N LYS A 85 13.81 8.08 20.59
CA LYS A 85 14.32 9.47 20.49
C LYS A 85 13.24 10.53 20.72
N GLY A 86 11.98 10.22 20.37
CA GLY A 86 10.84 11.12 20.56
C GLY A 86 10.91 12.41 19.73
N ASN A 87 11.64 12.43 18.62
CA ASN A 87 11.86 13.62 17.80
C ASN A 87 10.58 13.99 17.02
N ARG A 88 10.10 15.22 17.19
CA ARG A 88 8.90 15.73 16.54
C ARG A 88 8.97 15.67 15.01
N GLY A 89 10.11 16.06 14.42
CA GLY A 89 10.28 16.06 12.96
C GLY A 89 10.20 14.66 12.37
N VAL A 90 10.75 13.66 13.08
CA VAL A 90 10.72 12.25 12.66
C VAL A 90 9.29 11.68 12.76
N SER A 91 8.52 12.05 13.78
CA SER A 91 7.10 11.67 13.88
C SER A 91 6.28 12.26 12.73
N ILE A 92 6.52 13.52 12.37
CA ILE A 92 5.83 14.16 11.23
C ILE A 92 6.21 13.46 9.93
N LEU A 93 7.49 13.18 9.71
CA LEU A 93 7.95 12.48 8.50
C LEU A 93 7.32 11.10 8.37
N ALA A 94 7.28 10.31 9.45
CA ALA A 94 6.59 9.03 9.46
C ALA A 94 5.10 9.19 9.11
N GLY A 95 4.43 10.19 9.69
CA GLY A 95 3.04 10.50 9.39
C GLY A 95 2.80 10.83 7.92
N LEU A 96 3.65 11.67 7.32
CA LEU A 96 3.57 12.05 5.91
C LEU A 96 3.76 10.86 4.98
N LEU A 97 4.72 9.97 5.26
CA LEU A 97 4.95 8.77 4.45
C LEU A 97 3.73 7.84 4.48
N LEU A 98 3.14 7.63 5.66
CA LEU A 98 1.95 6.80 5.84
C LEU A 98 0.72 7.39 5.14
N ILE A 99 0.52 8.70 5.23
CA ILE A 99 -0.59 9.39 4.53
C ILE A 99 -0.38 9.35 3.01
N ALA A 100 0.84 9.61 2.53
CA ALA A 100 1.16 9.54 1.11
C ALA A 100 0.90 8.13 0.55
N ALA A 101 1.38 7.10 1.24
CA ALA A 101 1.11 5.70 0.89
C ALA A 101 -0.40 5.41 0.86
N SER A 102 -1.17 5.97 1.79
CA SER A 102 -2.62 5.77 1.84
C SER A 102 -3.35 6.38 0.65
N VAL A 103 -2.99 7.61 0.28
CA VAL A 103 -3.55 8.26 -0.91
C VAL A 103 -3.20 7.46 -2.16
N MET A 104 -1.95 7.04 -2.30
CA MET A 104 -1.50 6.21 -3.41
C MET A 104 -2.22 4.85 -3.43
N SER A 105 -2.50 4.27 -2.26
CA SER A 105 -3.24 3.01 -2.15
C SER A 105 -4.68 3.14 -2.67
N PHE A 106 -5.37 4.27 -2.47
CA PHE A 106 -6.67 4.53 -3.11
C PHE A 106 -6.59 4.66 -4.64
N MET A 107 -5.39 4.89 -5.17
CA MET A 107 -5.12 5.04 -6.61
C MET A 107 -4.40 3.80 -7.18
N ALA A 108 -4.39 2.68 -6.44
CA ALA A 108 -3.68 1.46 -6.79
C ALA A 108 -4.00 0.90 -8.19
N ASN A 109 -5.24 1.08 -8.68
CA ASN A 109 -5.64 0.65 -10.01
C ASN A 109 -4.90 1.41 -11.14
N LEU A 110 -4.45 2.64 -10.87
CA LEU A 110 -3.66 3.44 -11.84
C LEU A 110 -2.21 2.98 -11.93
N PHE A 111 -1.76 2.13 -11.01
CA PHE A 111 -0.39 1.62 -10.98
C PHE A 111 -0.27 0.23 -11.60
N VAL A 112 -1.35 -0.31 -12.16
CA VAL A 112 -1.31 -1.59 -12.85
C VAL A 112 -0.52 -1.44 -14.15
N VAL A 113 0.43 -2.35 -14.37
CA VAL A 113 1.18 -2.44 -15.62
C VAL A 113 0.79 -3.74 -16.32
N PRO A 114 -0.20 -3.72 -17.23
CA PRO A 114 -0.62 -4.92 -17.93
C PRO A 114 0.44 -5.38 -18.95
N SER A 115 0.38 -6.65 -19.34
CA SER A 115 1.18 -7.15 -20.46
C SER A 115 0.74 -6.52 -21.79
N ALA A 116 1.52 -6.69 -22.86
CA ALA A 116 1.19 -6.09 -24.16
C ALA A 116 -0.16 -6.59 -24.72
N LEU A 117 -0.48 -7.86 -24.51
CA LEU A 117 -1.74 -8.45 -24.92
C LEU A 117 -2.91 -7.86 -24.13
N LEU A 118 -2.77 -7.80 -22.79
CA LEU A 118 -3.79 -7.26 -21.91
C LEU A 118 -3.98 -5.75 -22.10
N GLN A 119 -2.90 -5.01 -22.37
CA GLN A 119 -2.94 -3.58 -22.68
C GLN A 119 -3.83 -3.31 -23.90
N THR A 120 -3.77 -4.15 -24.93
CA THR A 120 -4.62 -4.00 -26.13
C THR A 120 -6.11 -4.08 -25.77
N ALA A 121 -6.48 -4.98 -24.86
CA ALA A 121 -7.87 -5.13 -24.39
C ALA A 121 -8.29 -3.96 -23.49
N VAL A 122 -7.38 -3.42 -22.69
CA VAL A 122 -7.59 -2.22 -21.86
C VAL A 122 -7.83 -0.99 -22.75
N ASP A 123 -6.98 -0.79 -23.77
CA ASP A 123 -7.08 0.34 -24.70
C ASP A 123 -8.36 0.28 -25.55
N ALA A 124 -8.82 -0.93 -25.88
CA ALA A 124 -10.10 -1.17 -26.53
C ALA A 124 -11.31 -0.99 -25.60
N GLY A 125 -11.09 -0.72 -24.31
CA GLY A 125 -12.14 -0.55 -23.30
C GLY A 125 -12.84 -1.84 -22.88
N MET A 126 -12.30 -3.00 -23.26
CA MET A 126 -12.85 -4.32 -22.95
C MET A 126 -12.53 -4.77 -21.52
N VAL A 127 -11.41 -4.31 -20.97
CA VAL A 127 -10.97 -4.61 -19.60
C VAL A 127 -10.77 -3.32 -18.84
N LYS A 128 -11.28 -3.26 -17.61
CA LYS A 128 -11.04 -2.16 -16.68
C LYS A 128 -10.59 -2.70 -15.33
N PHE A 129 -9.68 -1.99 -14.68
CA PHE A 129 -9.20 -2.34 -13.35
C PHE A 129 -9.94 -1.55 -12.29
N ALA A 130 -10.67 -2.26 -11.44
CA ALA A 130 -11.31 -1.71 -10.26
C ALA A 130 -10.45 -1.97 -9.03
N LEU A 131 -10.47 -1.03 -8.07
CA LEU A 131 -9.84 -1.22 -6.77
C LEU A 131 -10.52 -2.39 -6.03
N ALA A 132 -9.72 -3.33 -5.52
CA ALA A 132 -10.23 -4.38 -4.66
C ALA A 132 -10.11 -3.98 -3.17
N THR A 133 -10.37 -4.93 -2.27
CA THR A 133 -10.47 -4.65 -0.83
C THR A 133 -9.12 -4.34 -0.18
N GLY A 134 -8.02 -4.93 -0.65
CA GLY A 134 -6.70 -4.76 -0.05
C GLY A 134 -6.23 -3.30 0.04
N PRO A 135 -6.23 -2.55 -1.08
CA PRO A 135 -5.77 -1.16 -1.09
C PRO A 135 -6.68 -0.23 -0.29
N VAL A 136 -7.99 -0.51 -0.22
CA VAL A 136 -8.92 0.26 0.62
C VAL A 136 -8.59 0.08 2.09
N VAL A 137 -8.44 -1.18 2.54
CA VAL A 137 -8.11 -1.48 3.95
C VAL A 137 -6.75 -0.92 4.31
N ALA A 138 -5.74 -1.11 3.46
CA ALA A 138 -4.40 -0.56 3.64
C ALA A 138 -4.43 0.98 3.77
N ALA A 139 -5.19 1.67 2.92
CA ALA A 139 -5.32 3.11 2.96
C ALA A 139 -5.96 3.62 4.26
N VAL A 140 -7.03 2.98 4.72
CA VAL A 140 -7.68 3.36 5.98
C VAL A 140 -6.75 3.16 7.17
N MET A 141 -6.08 2.01 7.25
CA MET A 141 -5.10 1.74 8.30
C MET A 141 -3.94 2.73 8.27
N GLY A 142 -3.46 3.06 7.08
CA GLY A 142 -2.40 4.03 6.85
C GLY A 142 -2.75 5.45 7.28
N ILE A 143 -3.99 5.91 7.02
CA ILE A 143 -4.48 7.22 7.47
C ILE A 143 -4.50 7.28 9.00
N ILE A 144 -5.04 6.24 9.66
CA ILE A 144 -5.07 6.15 11.12
C ILE A 144 -3.65 6.15 11.68
N ALA A 145 -2.76 5.33 11.09
CA ALA A 145 -1.36 5.25 11.48
C ALA A 145 -0.64 6.61 11.32
N GLY A 146 -0.85 7.29 10.20
CA GLY A 146 -0.27 8.60 9.91
C GLY A 146 -0.77 9.68 10.87
N GLY A 147 -2.08 9.70 11.14
CA GLY A 147 -2.70 10.58 12.13
C GLY A 147 -2.15 10.37 13.53
N LEU A 148 -2.02 9.11 13.99
CA LEU A 148 -1.42 8.79 15.29
C LEU A 148 0.05 9.24 15.37
N SER A 149 0.80 9.10 14.29
CA SER A 149 2.18 9.58 14.22
C SER A 149 2.25 11.09 14.37
N ALA A 150 1.42 11.82 13.63
CA ALA A 150 1.34 13.29 13.71
C ALA A 150 0.89 13.76 15.09
N VAL A 151 -0.12 13.11 15.69
CA VAL A 151 -0.61 13.42 17.04
C VAL A 151 0.47 13.16 18.10
N SER A 152 1.26 12.08 17.95
CA SER A 152 2.41 11.82 18.84
C SER A 152 3.45 12.95 18.82
N ALA A 153 3.50 13.73 17.73
CA ALA A 153 4.39 14.87 17.57
C ALA A 153 3.91 16.11 18.36
N ILE A 154 2.62 16.19 18.69
CA ILE A 154 1.99 17.33 19.38
C ILE A 154 2.15 17.21 20.90
N PHE A 155 2.08 15.98 21.44
CA PHE A 155 2.27 15.76 22.87
C PHE A 155 3.69 16.16 23.31
N LYS A 156 3.78 17.23 24.09
CA LYS A 156 5.01 17.64 24.77
C LYS A 156 5.32 16.65 25.90
N ASN A 157 6.62 16.50 26.18
CA ASN A 157 7.14 15.65 27.25
C ASN A 157 6.54 15.99 28.60
#